data_AF-K9EUD8-F1
#
_entry.id   AF-K9EUD8-F1
#
_cell.length_a   1.000
_cell.length_b   1.000
_cell.length_c   1.000
_cell.angle_alpha   90.00
_cell.angle_beta   90.00
_cell.angle_gamma   90.00
#
_symmetry.space_group_name_H-M   'P 1'
#
loop_
_entity.id
_entity.type
_entity.pdbx_description
1 polymer ?
#
loop_
_entity_poly.entity_id
_entity_poly.type
_entity_poly.pdbx_seq_one_letter_code
_entity_poly.pdbx_strand_id
1 'polypeptide(L)'
;MSKISRVTAKILSGVGALILVAAPVAMASVQYPAEGGIWEYGKRGFGKAYSYYTVNRTHGSSIANANDTKLLFRSTNTVAGKKSIAEYQGRTPWQNFHYHYRVS
;
A
#
# COMPACT_ATOMS: atom_id res chain seq x y z
N MET A 1 1.05 19.10 44.46
CA MET A 1 1.28 19.47 43.04
C MET A 1 1.67 18.24 42.26
N SER A 2 0.84 17.78 41.32
CA SER A 2 1.25 16.99 40.14
C SER A 2 0.02 16.65 39.31
N LYS A 3 -0.05 17.14 38.07
CA LYS A 3 -0.90 16.57 37.01
C LYS A 3 -0.14 16.73 35.69
N ILE A 4 0.61 15.69 35.32
CA ILE A 4 1.20 15.54 34.00
C ILE A 4 0.12 14.92 33.11
N SER A 5 -0.49 15.75 32.25
CA SER A 5 -1.43 15.31 31.21
C SER A 5 -0.63 14.96 29.96
N ARG A 6 -0.35 13.67 29.74
CA ARG A 6 0.14 13.16 28.46
C ARG A 6 -1.07 12.99 27.53
N VAL A 7 -1.13 13.82 26.49
CA VAL A 7 -2.12 13.70 25.42
C VAL A 7 -1.87 12.39 24.67
N THR A 8 -2.78 11.43 24.84
CA THR A 8 -2.75 10.11 24.19
C THR A 8 -2.94 10.26 22.69
N ALA A 9 -1.95 9.83 21.92
CA ALA A 9 -2.03 9.72 20.47
C ALA A 9 -3.13 8.72 20.08
N LYS A 10 -4.14 9.17 19.34
CA LYS A 10 -5.09 8.28 18.66
C LYS A 10 -4.38 7.58 17.51
N ILE A 11 -3.86 6.38 17.77
CA ILE A 11 -3.49 5.44 16.72
C ILE A 11 -4.81 4.80 16.27
N LEU A 12 -5.37 5.28 15.16
CA LEU A 12 -6.53 4.66 14.54
C LEU A 12 -6.06 3.37 13.85
N SER A 13 -6.19 2.25 14.54
CA SER A 13 -5.93 0.92 13.98
C SER A 13 -7.07 0.53 13.03
N GLY A 14 -6.92 0.85 11.75
CA GLY A 14 -7.79 0.37 10.69
C GLY A 14 -7.55 -1.13 10.45
N VAL A 15 -8.40 -1.98 11.01
CA VAL A 15 -8.44 -3.41 10.73
C VAL A 15 -9.17 -3.62 9.41
N GLY A 16 -8.42 -3.71 8.31
CA GLY A 16 -8.96 -4.15 7.02
C GLY A 16 -9.15 -5.67 7.03
N ALA A 17 -10.38 -6.16 6.90
CA ALA A 17 -10.69 -7.58 6.81
C ALA A 17 -10.00 -8.21 5.59
N LEU A 18 -9.21 -9.26 5.82
CA LEU A 18 -8.50 -10.04 4.80
C LEU A 18 -9.41 -11.17 4.29
N ILE A 19 -9.89 -11.09 3.05
CA ILE A 19 -10.59 -12.20 2.39
C ILE A 19 -9.55 -12.98 1.57
N LEU A 20 -9.15 -14.18 2.02
CA LEU A 20 -8.24 -15.07 1.29
C LEU A 20 -9.01 -15.90 0.27
N VAL A 21 -8.91 -15.54 -1.02
CA VAL A 21 -9.24 -16.44 -2.13
C VAL A 21 -7.95 -17.13 -2.57
N ALA A 22 -7.87 -18.45 -2.41
CA ALA A 22 -6.69 -19.23 -2.77
C ALA A 22 -6.56 -19.39 -4.30
N ALA A 23 -5.65 -18.61 -4.89
CA ALA A 23 -5.13 -18.77 -6.24
C ALA A 23 -3.59 -18.84 -6.15
N PRO A 24 -2.88 -19.49 -7.09
CA PRO A 24 -1.44 -19.79 -6.97
C PRO A 24 -0.65 -18.53 -6.62
N VAL A 25 0.17 -18.67 -5.57
CA VAL A 25 0.73 -17.61 -4.71
C VAL A 25 1.59 -16.56 -5.45
N ALA A 26 0.94 -15.66 -6.17
CA ALA A 26 1.30 -14.25 -6.04
C ALA A 26 0.85 -13.85 -4.63
N MET A 27 1.75 -13.31 -3.79
CA MET A 27 1.34 -12.69 -2.54
C MET A 27 0.64 -11.36 -2.87
N ALA A 28 -0.52 -11.48 -3.50
CA ALA A 28 -1.44 -10.43 -3.87
C ALA A 28 -2.35 -10.18 -2.67
N SER A 29 -2.17 -9.06 -2.00
CA SER A 29 -3.08 -8.58 -0.99
C SER A 29 -4.08 -7.64 -1.65
N VAL A 30 -5.35 -7.84 -1.36
CA VAL A 30 -6.43 -6.90 -1.71
C VAL A 30 -6.95 -6.30 -0.42
N GLN A 31 -7.01 -4.97 -0.37
CA GLN A 31 -7.52 -4.21 0.75
C GLN A 31 -8.54 -3.18 0.28
N TYR A 32 -9.44 -2.81 1.21
CA TYR A 32 -10.46 -1.79 1.00
C TYR A 32 -10.22 -0.66 2.00
N PRO A 33 -9.48 0.40 1.61
CA PRO A 33 -9.17 1.53 2.49
C PRO A 33 -10.43 2.22 3.02
N ALA A 34 -10.31 2.85 4.19
CA ALA A 34 -11.40 3.61 4.81
C ALA A 34 -11.82 4.82 3.96
N GLU A 35 -10.90 5.35 3.17
CA GLU A 35 -11.14 6.39 2.17
C GLU A 35 -11.99 5.91 0.98
N GLY A 36 -12.27 4.60 0.91
CA GLY A 36 -13.01 3.93 -0.15
C GLY A 36 -12.11 3.38 -1.26
N GLY A 37 -12.72 2.63 -2.17
CA GLY A 37 -12.02 2.06 -3.32
C GLY A 37 -11.36 0.71 -3.03
N ILE A 38 -10.45 0.31 -3.92
CA ILE A 38 -9.81 -1.01 -3.92
C ILE A 38 -8.31 -0.82 -4.08
N TRP A 39 -7.53 -1.42 -3.18
CA TRP A 39 -6.08 -1.43 -3.21
C TRP A 39 -5.56 -2.86 -3.38
N GLU A 40 -4.89 -3.13 -4.50
CA GLU A 40 -4.29 -4.41 -4.84
C GLU A 40 -2.77 -4.25 -4.82
N TYR A 41 -2.05 -5.00 -4.00
CA TYR A 41 -0.59 -4.88 -3.93
C TYR A 41 0.07 -6.21 -3.65
N GLY A 42 1.34 -6.35 -4.04
CA GLY A 42 2.03 -7.61 -3.82
C GLY A 42 3.28 -7.82 -4.63
N LYS A 43 3.76 -9.07 -4.60
CA LYS A 43 4.82 -9.56 -5.48
C LYS A 43 4.25 -10.54 -6.49
N ARG A 44 4.65 -10.40 -7.75
CA ARG A 44 4.37 -11.33 -8.85
C ARG A 44 5.67 -11.99 -9.29
N GLY A 45 5.72 -13.31 -9.25
CA GLY A 45 6.87 -14.10 -9.70
C GLY A 45 8.19 -13.72 -8.99
N PHE A 46 9.28 -13.70 -9.76
CA PHE A 46 10.64 -13.45 -9.27
C PHE A 46 10.93 -11.94 -9.08
N GLY A 47 10.30 -11.34 -8.07
CA GLY A 47 10.68 -10.02 -7.56
C GLY A 47 9.98 -8.82 -8.20
N LYS A 48 8.92 -8.99 -9.02
CA LYS A 48 8.10 -7.85 -9.47
C LYS A 48 7.15 -7.42 -8.36
N ALA A 49 7.37 -6.26 -7.78
CA ALA A 49 6.44 -5.61 -6.87
C ALA A 49 5.41 -4.80 -7.66
N TYR A 50 4.15 -4.83 -7.24
CA TYR A 50 3.10 -3.98 -7.76
C TYR A 50 2.23 -3.42 -6.64
N SER A 51 1.68 -2.23 -6.86
CA SER A 51 0.71 -1.56 -6.00
C SER A 51 -0.25 -0.80 -6.92
N TYR A 52 -1.51 -1.17 -6.86
CA TYR A 52 -2.57 -0.58 -7.67
C TYR A 52 -3.69 -0.09 -6.77
N TYR A 53 -4.06 1.17 -6.89
CA TYR A 53 -5.12 1.75 -6.09
C TYR A 53 -6.16 2.38 -6.99
N THR A 54 -7.45 2.19 -6.70
CA THR A 54 -8.55 2.82 -7.42
C THR A 54 -9.55 3.36 -6.42
N VAL A 55 -9.76 4.68 -6.42
CA VAL A 55 -10.76 5.36 -5.57
C VAL A 55 -11.37 6.54 -6.32
N ASN A 56 -12.58 6.96 -5.93
CA ASN A 56 -13.30 8.08 -6.54
C ASN A 56 -12.79 9.48 -6.09
N ARG A 57 -11.47 9.61 -5.89
CA ARG A 57 -10.78 10.86 -5.52
C ARG A 57 -9.41 10.89 -6.20
N THR A 58 -8.74 12.03 -6.22
CA THR A 58 -7.34 12.09 -6.66
C THR A 58 -6.49 11.23 -5.72
N HIS A 59 -5.70 10.31 -6.28
CA HIS A 59 -4.97 9.33 -5.47
C HIS A 59 -3.67 8.89 -6.14
N GLY A 60 -2.87 8.10 -5.44
CA GLY A 60 -1.63 7.55 -5.97
C GLY A 60 -1.19 6.30 -5.21
N SER A 61 -0.26 5.57 -5.80
CA SER A 61 0.37 4.38 -5.23
C SER A 61 1.89 4.52 -5.25
N SER A 62 2.57 3.89 -4.31
CA SER A 62 4.03 3.87 -4.26
C SER A 62 4.56 2.59 -3.63
N ILE A 63 5.79 2.26 -3.98
CA ILE A 63 6.53 1.10 -3.50
C ILE A 63 7.84 1.63 -2.91
N ALA A 64 8.17 1.17 -1.71
CA ALA A 64 9.41 1.48 -1.02
C ALA A 64 10.19 0.19 -0.71
N ASN A 65 11.50 0.31 -0.52
CA ASN A 65 12.32 -0.81 -0.08
C ASN A 65 12.01 -1.13 1.39
N ALA A 66 11.86 -2.41 1.72
CA ALA A 66 11.52 -2.79 3.09
C ALA A 66 12.63 -2.53 4.11
N ASN A 67 13.89 -2.57 3.67
CA ASN A 67 15.06 -2.47 4.54
C ASN A 67 15.36 -1.02 4.95
N ASP A 68 15.27 -0.07 4.02
CA ASP A 68 15.67 1.33 4.21
C ASP A 68 14.51 2.31 3.98
N THR A 69 13.30 1.83 3.70
CA THR A 69 12.09 2.65 3.46
C THR A 69 12.24 3.65 2.30
N LYS A 70 13.31 3.55 1.50
CA LYS A 70 13.53 4.41 0.35
C LYS A 70 12.48 4.13 -0.70
N LEU A 71 11.86 5.19 -1.19
CA LEU A 71 10.88 5.12 -2.26
C LEU A 71 11.55 4.63 -3.54
N LEU A 72 11.08 3.49 -4.05
CA LEU A 72 11.59 2.84 -5.26
C LEU A 72 10.79 3.28 -6.48
N PHE A 73 9.48 3.37 -6.34
CA PHE A 73 8.59 3.83 -7.39
C PHE A 73 7.39 4.57 -6.80
N ARG A 74 6.93 5.60 -7.51
CA ARG A 74 5.76 6.39 -7.15
C ARG A 74 4.98 6.71 -8.41
N SER A 75 3.69 6.40 -8.40
CA SER A 75 2.78 6.83 -9.44
C SER A 75 2.61 8.35 -9.40
N THR A 76 2.28 8.93 -10.56
CA THR A 76 1.69 10.26 -10.62
C THR A 76 0.35 10.28 -9.85
N ASN A 77 -0.16 11.48 -9.57
CA ASN A 77 -1.50 11.62 -9.03
C ASN A 77 -2.52 11.24 -10.12
N THR A 78 -3.21 10.14 -9.88
CA THR A 78 -4.25 9.59 -10.74
C THR A 78 -5.58 10.26 -10.41
N VAL A 79 -6.33 10.63 -11.44
CA VAL A 79 -7.67 11.23 -11.29
C VAL A 79 -8.67 10.24 -10.68
N ALA A 80 -9.75 10.77 -10.12
CA ALA A 80 -10.82 9.98 -9.51
C ALA A 80 -11.34 8.87 -10.47
N GLY A 81 -11.55 7.67 -9.92
CA GLY A 81 -12.12 6.53 -10.64
C GLY A 81 -11.18 5.86 -11.64
N LYS A 82 -9.95 6.35 -11.80
CA LYS A 82 -8.92 5.69 -12.63
C LYS A 82 -8.00 4.84 -11.76
N LYS A 83 -7.43 3.78 -12.34
CA LYS A 83 -6.49 2.90 -11.65
C LYS A 83 -5.11 3.57 -11.58
N SER A 84 -4.63 3.83 -10.37
CA SER A 84 -3.24 4.20 -10.11
C SER A 84 -2.35 2.96 -10.21
N ILE A 85 -1.20 3.10 -10.88
CA ILE A 85 -0.28 1.99 -11.15
C ILE A 85 1.12 2.34 -10.65
N ALA A 86 1.64 1.50 -9.75
CA ALA A 86 3.03 1.49 -9.34
C ALA A 86 3.58 0.06 -9.49
N GLU A 87 4.66 -0.08 -10.25
CA GLU A 87 5.32 -1.36 -10.47
C GLU A 87 6.84 -1.19 -10.37
N TYR A 88 7.50 -2.18 -9.80
CA TYR A 88 8.95 -2.17 -9.63
C TYR A 88 9.52 -3.58 -9.77
N GLN A 89 10.55 -3.74 -10.59
CA GLN A 89 11.31 -4.98 -10.67
C GLN A 89 12.43 -4.96 -9.63
N GLY A 90 12.34 -5.83 -8.63
CA GLY A 90 13.39 -6.07 -7.66
C GLY A 90 14.68 -6.54 -8.31
N ARG A 91 15.81 -6.12 -7.72
CA ARG A 91 17.15 -6.53 -8.15
C ARG A 91 17.45 -7.99 -7.78
N THR A 92 16.81 -8.48 -6.72
CA THR A 92 16.92 -9.87 -6.25
C THR A 92 15.54 -10.44 -5.94
N PRO A 93 15.36 -11.76 -6.06
CA PRO A 93 14.06 -12.40 -5.80
C PRO A 93 13.62 -12.32 -4.34
N TRP A 94 14.57 -12.19 -3.40
CA TRP A 94 14.31 -12.10 -1.96
C TRP A 94 14.10 -10.66 -1.47
N GLN A 95 14.16 -9.66 -2.36
CA GLN A 95 13.97 -8.27 -1.99
C GLN A 95 12.56 -8.06 -1.42
N ASN A 96 12.47 -7.41 -0.26
CA ASN A 96 11.21 -7.08 0.39
C ASN A 96 10.80 -5.64 0.07
N PHE A 97 9.49 -5.40 0.05
CA PHE A 97 8.90 -4.13 -0.34
C PHE A 97 7.83 -3.70 0.65
N HIS A 98 7.76 -2.40 0.89
CA HIS A 98 6.61 -1.75 1.51
C HIS A 98 5.73 -1.15 0.43
N TYR A 99 4.43 -1.32 0.58
CA TYR A 99 3.43 -0.85 -0.37
C TYR A 99 2.63 0.25 0.29
N HIS A 100 2.41 1.33 -0.44
CA HIS A 100 1.67 2.49 0.05
C HIS A 100 0.65 2.94 -0.98
N TYR A 101 -0.45 3.50 -0.48
CA TYR A 101 -1.41 4.29 -1.23
C TYR A 101 -1.51 5.69 -0.61
N ARG A 102 -2.00 6.66 -1.39
CA ARG A 102 -2.32 8.00 -0.90
C ARG A 102 -3.58 8.52 -1.58
N VAL A 103 -4.31 9.35 -0.87
CA VAL A 103 -5.41 10.16 -1.40
C VAL A 103 -5.00 11.63 -1.25
N SER A 104 -5.38 12.47 -2.21
CA SER A 104 -5.16 13.91 -2.21
C SER A 104 -6.47 14.68 -2.10
#